data_AF-A0A1G0FFU8-F1
#
_entry.id   AF-A0A1G0FFU8-F1
#
_cell.length_a   1.000
_cell.length_b   1.000
_cell.length_c   1.000
_cell.angle_alpha   90.00
_cell.angle_beta   90.00
_cell.angle_gamma   90.00
#
_symmetry.space_group_name_H-M   'P 1'
#
loop_
_entity.id
_entity.type
_entity.pdbx_description
1 polymer ?
#
loop_
_entity_poly.entity_id
_entity_poly.type
_entity_poly.pdbx_seq_one_letter_code
_entity_poly.pdbx_strand_id
1 'polypeptide(L)'
;MLKKILLSFRGIIALFSYSFNLFFFGMILFIFAFIRILFPWDAWRTYFYKHMNRFPTYWADVNCFIMKTISRVKLATDDLHELNPKGWYLVLPNHQSWADIIILGNVFNRKIPLLKFFIKKELLWIPVLGLTCRTLHFPVMGRYSKDYLKKHPEMKGKDVETTRKSCEKFKTIPTSIINFCEGTRFTKEKNLKQSSPFKFLLKPKAGGIAFVLEIMGDYLHQLLDVTLIYPPGQASAWQFLCGTMKCITVKTRLLPIHPELLGNYENDIKFRQTFQKWLNELWYEKDNLILRMKQTTPVCKHYLISGKVQGVWYRAFVEKQAKKRKITGWVRNLPDGRVEIVACACEIILSEFKTYLYAGPPLARVENVEEEIISEPQIFNTFDLR
;
A
#
# COMPACT_ATOMS: atom_id res chain seq x y z
N MET A 1 22.00 -18.62 9.40
CA MET A 1 21.41 -19.42 8.30
C MET A 1 20.02 -19.98 8.65
N LEU A 2 19.87 -20.71 9.76
CA LEU A 2 18.59 -21.29 10.21
C LEU A 2 17.43 -20.29 10.30
N LYS A 3 17.64 -19.10 10.88
CA LYS A 3 16.61 -18.03 10.96
C LYS A 3 16.10 -17.59 9.59
N LYS A 4 16.98 -17.47 8.59
CA LYS A 4 16.59 -17.11 7.22
C LYS A 4 15.75 -18.23 6.58
N ILE A 5 16.14 -19.50 6.79
CA ILE A 5 15.39 -20.66 6.30
C ILE A 5 13.98 -20.71 6.91
N LEU A 6 13.87 -20.54 8.23
CA LEU A 6 12.58 -20.51 8.93
C LEU A 6 11.68 -19.36 8.44
N LEU A 7 12.24 -18.17 8.21
CA LEU A 7 11.50 -17.04 7.65
C LEU A 7 11.02 -17.32 6.22
N SER A 8 11.85 -17.93 5.38
CA SER A 8 11.48 -18.32 4.02
C SER A 8 10.38 -19.38 4.03
N PHE A 9 10.48 -20.40 4.89
CA PHE A 9 9.46 -21.44 5.05
C PHE A 9 8.11 -20.84 5.48
N ARG A 10 8.14 -19.90 6.44
CA ARG A 10 6.95 -19.13 6.82
C ARG A 10 6.37 -18.34 5.65
N GLY A 11 7.21 -17.75 4.81
CA GLY A 11 6.79 -17.06 3.59
C GLY A 11 6.07 -17.97 2.60
N ILE A 12 6.56 -19.20 2.41
CA ILE A 12 5.93 -20.22 1.56
C ILE A 12 4.55 -20.61 2.12
N ILE A 13 4.47 -20.89 3.43
CA ILE A 13 3.19 -21.20 4.10
C ILE A 13 2.22 -20.03 3.92
N ALA A 14 2.64 -18.80 4.19
CA ALA A 14 1.80 -17.62 4.03
C ALA A 14 1.28 -17.49 2.58
N LEU A 15 2.17 -17.64 1.59
CA LEU A 15 1.80 -17.57 0.18
C LEU A 15 0.78 -18.65 -0.20
N PHE A 16 0.99 -19.88 0.27
CA PHE A 16 0.05 -20.98 0.08
C PHE A 16 -1.29 -20.66 0.74
N SER A 17 -1.31 -20.20 2.00
CA SER A 17 -2.54 -19.86 2.71
C SER A 17 -3.33 -18.75 2.03
N TYR A 18 -2.68 -17.67 1.57
CA TYR A 18 -3.36 -16.60 0.82
C TYR A 18 -3.91 -17.10 -0.52
N SER A 19 -3.13 -17.91 -1.24
CA SER A 19 -3.54 -18.46 -2.54
C SER A 19 -4.70 -19.44 -2.39
N PHE A 20 -4.64 -20.32 -1.39
CA PHE A 20 -5.71 -21.25 -1.04
C PHE A 20 -6.97 -20.48 -0.62
N ASN A 21 -6.86 -19.46 0.22
CA ASN A 21 -7.98 -18.63 0.62
C ASN A 21 -8.67 -17.95 -0.58
N LEU A 22 -7.88 -17.38 -1.49
CA LEU A 22 -8.39 -16.78 -2.73
C LEU A 22 -9.11 -17.83 -3.60
N PHE A 23 -8.50 -19.00 -3.78
CA PHE A 23 -9.07 -20.07 -4.60
C PHE A 23 -10.35 -20.64 -3.98
N PHE A 24 -10.38 -20.88 -2.66
CA PHE A 24 -11.51 -21.42 -1.93
C PHE A 24 -12.76 -20.53 -2.09
N PHE A 25 -12.65 -19.24 -1.73
CA PHE A 25 -13.77 -18.30 -1.91
C PHE A 25 -14.08 -18.04 -3.39
N GLY A 26 -13.07 -18.09 -4.26
CA GLY A 26 -13.25 -18.01 -5.71
C GLY A 26 -14.09 -19.17 -6.27
N MET A 27 -13.85 -20.39 -5.80
CA MET A 27 -14.62 -21.59 -6.19
C MET A 27 -16.03 -21.57 -5.64
N ILE A 28 -16.22 -21.10 -4.41
CA ILE A 28 -17.56 -20.85 -3.85
C ILE A 28 -18.35 -19.90 -4.77
N LEU A 29 -17.76 -18.76 -5.15
CA LEU A 29 -18.39 -17.81 -6.07
C LEU A 29 -18.58 -18.39 -7.49
N PHE A 30 -17.71 -19.30 -7.93
CA PHE A 30 -17.86 -20.03 -9.20
C PHE A 30 -19.09 -20.92 -9.18
N ILE A 31 -19.26 -21.74 -8.13
CA ILE A 31 -20.44 -22.59 -7.93
C ILE A 31 -21.71 -21.72 -7.91
N PHE A 32 -21.68 -20.58 -7.21
CA PHE A 32 -22.81 -19.66 -7.20
C PHE A 32 -23.12 -19.07 -8.58
N ALA A 33 -22.09 -18.69 -9.35
CA ALA A 33 -22.28 -18.21 -10.70
C ALA A 33 -22.93 -19.27 -11.61
N PHE A 34 -22.57 -20.54 -11.42
CA PHE A 34 -23.13 -21.68 -12.13
C PHE A 34 -24.60 -21.95 -11.74
N ILE A 35 -24.91 -22.00 -10.44
CA ILE A 35 -26.28 -22.15 -9.94
C ILE A 35 -27.19 -21.03 -10.47
N ARG A 36 -26.71 -19.79 -10.51
CA ARG A 36 -27.45 -18.64 -11.06
C ARG A 36 -27.81 -18.83 -12.54
N ILE A 37 -26.99 -19.53 -13.32
CA ILE A 37 -27.25 -19.83 -14.73
C ILE A 37 -28.33 -20.93 -14.84
N LEU A 38 -28.27 -21.95 -14.00
CA LEU A 38 -29.22 -23.07 -14.01
C LEU A 38 -30.61 -22.69 -13.48
N PHE A 39 -30.69 -21.80 -12.50
CA PHE A 39 -31.95 -21.41 -11.84
C PHE A 39 -32.20 -19.90 -11.94
N PRO A 40 -32.74 -19.41 -13.07
CA PRO A 40 -32.87 -17.99 -13.37
C PRO A 40 -34.09 -17.31 -12.69
N TRP A 41 -34.56 -17.80 -11.54
CA TRP A 41 -35.72 -17.28 -10.84
C TRP A 41 -35.40 -16.01 -10.03
N ASP A 42 -36.24 -14.97 -10.13
CA ASP A 42 -35.95 -13.65 -9.55
C ASP A 42 -35.94 -13.62 -8.01
N ALA A 43 -36.73 -14.49 -7.37
CA ALA A 43 -36.70 -14.66 -5.91
C ALA A 43 -35.35 -15.22 -5.42
N TRP A 44 -34.81 -16.21 -6.13
CA TRP A 44 -33.50 -16.80 -5.82
C TRP A 44 -32.37 -15.80 -6.06
N ARG A 45 -32.45 -15.00 -7.13
CA ARG A 45 -31.46 -13.94 -7.41
C ARG A 45 -31.37 -12.96 -6.25
N THR A 46 -32.48 -12.41 -5.78
CA THR A 46 -32.50 -11.41 -4.70
C THR A 46 -31.99 -11.95 -3.37
N TYR A 47 -32.42 -13.16 -2.99
CA TYR A 47 -31.91 -13.85 -1.82
C TYR A 47 -30.39 -14.07 -1.92
N PHE A 48 -29.90 -14.63 -3.02
CA PHE A 48 -28.48 -14.88 -3.21
C PHE A 48 -27.62 -13.62 -3.25
N TYR A 49 -28.07 -12.54 -3.90
CA TYR A 49 -27.33 -11.28 -3.94
C TYR A 49 -27.07 -10.72 -2.53
N LYS A 50 -28.03 -10.85 -1.62
CA LYS A 50 -27.89 -10.43 -0.22
C LYS A 50 -26.81 -11.22 0.53
N HIS A 51 -26.66 -12.50 0.21
CA HIS A 51 -25.70 -13.39 0.87
C HIS A 51 -24.31 -13.39 0.21
N MET A 52 -24.25 -13.20 -1.10
CA MET A 52 -23.01 -13.24 -1.90
C MET A 52 -22.01 -12.18 -1.47
N ASN A 53 -22.48 -10.98 -1.10
CA ASN A 53 -21.62 -9.89 -0.63
C ASN A 53 -20.96 -10.17 0.72
N ARG A 54 -21.34 -11.26 1.42
CA ARG A 54 -20.67 -11.70 2.66
C ARG A 54 -19.38 -12.48 2.38
N PHE A 55 -19.26 -13.16 1.25
CA PHE A 55 -18.05 -13.95 0.95
C PHE A 55 -16.78 -13.10 0.85
N PRO A 56 -16.78 -11.92 0.20
CA PRO A 56 -15.63 -11.03 0.25
C PRO A 56 -15.27 -10.57 1.67
N THR A 57 -16.28 -10.41 2.55
CA THR A 57 -16.07 -10.05 3.96
C THR A 57 -15.37 -11.19 4.72
N TYR A 58 -15.81 -12.43 4.51
CA TYR A 58 -15.18 -13.62 5.12
C TYR A 58 -13.79 -13.90 4.55
N TRP A 59 -13.61 -13.72 3.24
CA TRP A 59 -12.29 -13.78 2.61
C TRP A 59 -11.31 -12.80 3.26
N ALA A 60 -11.76 -11.57 3.53
CA ALA A 60 -10.96 -10.56 4.23
C ALA A 60 -10.70 -10.93 5.70
N ASP A 61 -11.61 -11.61 6.39
CA ASP A 61 -11.38 -12.15 7.75
C ASP A 61 -10.28 -13.22 7.77
N VAL A 62 -10.34 -14.15 6.82
CA VAL A 62 -9.30 -15.19 6.72
C VAL A 62 -7.96 -14.57 6.36
N ASN A 63 -7.92 -13.57 5.47
CA ASN A 63 -6.70 -12.80 5.21
C ASN A 63 -6.19 -12.10 6.47
N CYS A 64 -7.08 -11.52 7.29
CA CYS A 64 -6.71 -10.90 8.56
C CYS A 64 -6.13 -11.93 9.54
N PHE A 65 -6.72 -13.12 9.62
CA PHE A 65 -6.22 -14.22 10.42
C PHE A 65 -4.82 -14.65 9.95
N ILE A 66 -4.64 -14.95 8.67
CA ILE A 66 -3.33 -15.31 8.08
C ILE A 66 -2.28 -14.23 8.37
N MET A 67 -2.65 -12.96 8.20
CA MET A 67 -1.77 -11.82 8.44
C MET A 67 -1.31 -11.74 9.90
N LYS A 68 -2.21 -11.99 10.85
CA LYS A 68 -1.92 -11.94 12.30
C LYS A 68 -1.13 -13.16 12.78
N THR A 69 -1.44 -14.35 12.29
CA THR A 69 -0.86 -15.61 12.79
C THR A 69 0.42 -16.01 12.06
N ILE A 70 0.40 -15.98 10.73
CA ILE A 70 1.50 -16.45 9.89
C ILE A 70 2.45 -15.28 9.58
N SER A 71 1.95 -14.23 8.93
CA SER A 71 2.77 -13.05 8.60
C SER A 71 3.17 -12.26 9.85
N ARG A 72 2.39 -12.35 10.94
CA ARG A 72 2.62 -11.60 12.20
C ARG A 72 2.79 -10.09 11.97
N VAL A 73 2.03 -9.54 11.04
CA VAL A 73 2.02 -8.10 10.73
C VAL A 73 0.95 -7.44 11.60
N LYS A 74 1.33 -6.40 12.33
CA LYS A 74 0.42 -5.51 13.07
C LYS A 74 0.08 -4.31 12.19
N LEU A 75 -1.16 -3.85 12.27
CA LEU A 75 -1.62 -2.63 11.62
C LEU A 75 -1.88 -1.57 12.69
N ALA A 76 -1.27 -0.40 12.53
CA ALA A 76 -1.60 0.79 13.32
C ALA A 76 -2.53 1.66 12.48
N THR A 77 -3.80 1.75 12.86
CA THR A 77 -4.82 2.51 12.12
C THR A 77 -5.26 3.71 12.94
N ASP A 78 -5.76 4.74 12.26
CA ASP A 78 -6.55 5.78 12.92
C ASP A 78 -7.89 5.20 13.43
N ASP A 79 -8.63 6.03 14.15
CA ASP A 79 -10.02 5.75 14.46
C ASP A 79 -10.87 5.86 13.17
N LEU A 80 -11.76 4.90 12.98
CA LEU A 80 -12.55 4.72 11.76
C LEU A 80 -14.07 4.75 12.06
N HIS A 81 -14.49 5.26 13.22
CA HIS A 81 -15.90 5.32 13.62
C HIS A 81 -16.78 6.16 12.68
N GLU A 82 -16.21 7.12 11.95
CA GLU A 82 -16.94 7.95 10.98
C GLU A 82 -17.29 7.20 9.68
N LEU A 83 -16.73 6.00 9.45
CA LEU A 83 -17.00 5.22 8.24
C LEU A 83 -18.35 4.49 8.33
N ASN A 84 -19.07 4.49 7.21
CA ASN A 84 -20.38 3.88 7.10
C ASN A 84 -20.35 2.68 6.13
N PRO A 85 -20.71 1.46 6.57
CA PRO A 85 -20.76 0.27 5.71
C PRO A 85 -21.76 0.36 4.55
N LYS A 86 -22.66 1.34 4.59
CA LYS A 86 -23.66 1.63 3.54
C LYS A 86 -23.37 2.92 2.76
N GLY A 87 -22.21 3.55 2.96
CA GLY A 87 -21.81 4.76 2.23
C GLY A 87 -21.25 4.46 0.83
N TRP A 88 -20.95 5.50 0.06
CA TRP A 88 -20.25 5.38 -1.23
C TRP A 88 -18.95 6.17 -1.16
N TYR A 89 -17.84 5.46 -1.40
CA TYR A 89 -16.51 6.00 -1.19
C TYR A 89 -15.67 5.94 -2.45
N LEU A 90 -14.94 7.01 -2.71
CA LEU A 90 -13.78 7.00 -3.59
C LEU A 90 -12.53 6.88 -2.71
N VAL A 91 -11.88 5.72 -2.73
CA VAL A 91 -10.72 5.41 -1.87
C VAL A 91 -9.42 5.66 -2.64
N LEU A 92 -8.61 6.60 -2.14
CA LEU A 92 -7.36 7.03 -2.78
C LEU A 92 -6.12 6.68 -1.94
N PRO A 93 -5.61 5.45 -2.04
CA PRO A 93 -4.35 5.05 -1.43
C PRO A 93 -3.14 5.46 -2.28
N ASN A 94 -2.00 5.71 -1.62
CA ASN A 94 -0.70 5.56 -2.26
C ASN A 94 -0.39 4.09 -2.58
N HIS A 95 0.55 3.81 -3.48
CA HIS A 95 0.82 2.45 -3.95
C HIS A 95 2.26 2.03 -3.65
N GLN A 96 2.46 1.15 -2.68
CA GLN A 96 3.79 0.79 -2.17
C GLN A 96 4.13 -0.68 -2.40
N SER A 97 3.18 -1.59 -2.15
CA SER A 97 3.43 -3.03 -2.17
C SER A 97 2.31 -3.79 -2.89
N TRP A 98 2.55 -5.09 -3.11
CA TRP A 98 1.47 -6.00 -3.45
C TRP A 98 0.53 -6.20 -2.25
N ALA A 99 1.08 -6.12 -1.03
CA ALA A 99 0.33 -6.28 0.21
C ALA A 99 -0.73 -5.19 0.44
N ASP A 100 -0.65 -4.05 -0.27
CA ASP A 100 -1.59 -2.92 -0.14
C ASP A 100 -3.05 -3.39 -0.16
N ILE A 101 -3.42 -4.25 -1.11
CA ILE A 101 -4.82 -4.70 -1.25
C ILE A 101 -5.29 -5.57 -0.08
N ILE A 102 -4.40 -6.39 0.49
CA ILE A 102 -4.69 -7.22 1.66
C ILE A 102 -4.85 -6.33 2.90
N ILE A 103 -3.98 -5.33 3.05
CA ILE A 103 -4.01 -4.39 4.16
C ILE A 103 -5.28 -3.54 4.10
N LEU A 104 -5.58 -2.95 2.94
CA LEU A 104 -6.79 -2.15 2.75
C LEU A 104 -8.04 -3.00 2.98
N GLY A 105 -8.08 -4.22 2.41
CA GLY A 105 -9.17 -5.17 2.63
C GLY A 105 -9.38 -5.50 4.12
N ASN A 106 -8.31 -5.59 4.91
CA ASN A 106 -8.39 -5.83 6.35
C ASN A 106 -8.83 -4.59 7.14
N VAL A 107 -8.17 -3.44 6.91
CA VAL A 107 -8.47 -2.18 7.61
C VAL A 107 -9.93 -1.78 7.43
N PHE A 108 -10.44 -1.93 6.21
CA PHE A 108 -11.76 -1.46 5.83
C PHE A 108 -12.84 -2.55 5.86
N ASN A 109 -12.50 -3.79 6.22
CA ASN A 109 -13.48 -4.88 6.29
C ASN A 109 -14.63 -4.51 7.23
N ARG A 110 -15.87 -4.65 6.75
CA ARG A 110 -17.11 -4.26 7.46
C ARG A 110 -17.23 -2.78 7.86
N LYS A 111 -16.31 -1.89 7.49
CA LYS A 111 -16.36 -0.45 7.81
C LYS A 111 -16.90 0.39 6.65
N ILE A 112 -16.59 -0.04 5.43
CA ILE A 112 -17.12 0.51 4.18
C ILE A 112 -17.58 -0.66 3.30
N PRO A 113 -18.39 -0.41 2.25
CA PRO A 113 -18.72 -1.46 1.30
C PRO A 113 -17.46 -2.04 0.62
N LEU A 114 -17.64 -3.20 -0.01
CA LEU A 114 -16.58 -3.92 -0.72
C LEU A 114 -15.73 -2.98 -1.58
N LEU A 115 -14.41 -3.01 -1.37
CA LEU A 115 -13.42 -2.34 -2.20
C LEU A 115 -13.42 -2.96 -3.60
N LYS A 116 -13.88 -2.20 -4.59
CA LYS A 116 -13.86 -2.56 -6.00
C LYS A 116 -12.90 -1.67 -6.76
N PHE A 117 -12.25 -2.23 -7.77
CA PHE A 117 -11.42 -1.49 -8.71
C PHE A 117 -11.92 -1.68 -10.12
N PHE A 118 -11.54 -0.77 -11.02
CA PHE A 118 -11.80 -0.91 -12.43
C PHE A 118 -10.94 -2.01 -13.04
N ILE A 119 -11.59 -3.01 -13.60
CA ILE A 119 -10.93 -4.16 -14.22
C ILE A 119 -10.76 -3.90 -15.71
N LYS A 120 -9.58 -4.23 -16.22
CA LYS A 120 -9.32 -4.26 -17.66
C LYS A 120 -10.09 -5.42 -18.31
N LYS A 121 -10.72 -5.19 -19.47
CA LYS A 121 -11.52 -6.20 -20.17
C LYS A 121 -10.78 -7.53 -20.36
N GLU A 122 -9.48 -7.48 -20.61
CA GLU A 122 -8.62 -8.66 -20.81
C GLU A 122 -8.53 -9.55 -19.56
N LEU A 123 -8.59 -8.97 -18.36
CA LEU A 123 -8.51 -9.72 -17.10
C LEU A 123 -9.80 -10.49 -16.79
N LEU A 124 -10.91 -10.19 -17.46
CA LEU A 124 -12.17 -10.93 -17.31
C LEU A 124 -12.12 -12.34 -17.90
N TRP A 125 -11.09 -12.63 -18.71
CA TRP A 125 -10.86 -13.95 -19.30
C TRP A 125 -10.07 -14.88 -18.39
N ILE A 126 -9.41 -14.35 -17.34
CA ILE A 126 -8.65 -15.17 -16.40
C ILE A 126 -9.63 -16.05 -15.61
N PRO A 127 -9.47 -17.39 -15.63
CA PRO A 127 -10.33 -18.30 -14.87
C PRO A 127 -10.35 -17.95 -13.38
N VAL A 128 -11.50 -18.14 -12.73
CA VAL A 128 -11.79 -17.73 -11.33
C VAL A 128 -11.78 -16.22 -11.12
N LEU A 129 -10.70 -15.48 -11.44
CA LEU A 129 -10.61 -14.03 -11.22
C LEU A 129 -11.66 -13.26 -12.04
N GLY A 130 -11.75 -13.52 -13.34
CA GLY A 130 -12.71 -12.84 -14.21
C GLY A 130 -14.15 -13.15 -13.85
N LEU A 131 -14.42 -14.41 -13.46
CA LEU A 131 -15.75 -14.83 -13.03
C LEU A 131 -16.16 -14.21 -11.69
N THR A 132 -15.30 -14.29 -10.67
CA THR A 132 -15.54 -13.68 -9.35
C THR A 132 -15.81 -12.19 -9.49
N CYS A 133 -15.04 -11.49 -10.30
CA CYS A 133 -15.21 -10.08 -10.56
C CYS A 133 -16.54 -9.75 -11.27
N ARG A 134 -16.95 -10.56 -12.25
CA ARG A 134 -18.24 -10.42 -12.94
C ARG A 134 -19.41 -10.68 -11.97
N THR A 135 -19.30 -11.72 -11.17
CA THR A 135 -20.27 -12.13 -10.15
C THR A 135 -20.45 -11.06 -9.08
N LEU A 136 -19.35 -10.45 -8.62
CA LEU A 136 -19.36 -9.35 -7.64
C LEU A 136 -19.61 -7.96 -8.26
N HIS A 137 -19.88 -7.90 -9.57
CA HIS A 137 -20.13 -6.66 -10.30
C HIS A 137 -19.01 -5.64 -10.11
N PHE A 138 -17.77 -6.02 -10.40
CA PHE A 138 -16.67 -5.07 -10.51
C PHE A 138 -16.85 -4.24 -11.78
N PRO A 139 -16.62 -2.91 -11.73
CA PRO A 139 -16.72 -2.09 -12.91
C PRO A 139 -15.63 -2.47 -13.92
N VAL A 140 -16.00 -2.44 -15.19
CA VAL A 140 -15.10 -2.81 -16.28
C VAL A 140 -14.73 -1.54 -17.02
N MET A 141 -13.43 -1.29 -17.12
CA MET A 141 -12.93 -0.18 -17.89
C MET A 141 -12.68 -0.62 -19.33
N GLY A 142 -13.51 -0.14 -20.25
CA GLY A 142 -13.11 -0.04 -21.64
C GLY A 142 -12.19 1.17 -21.75
N ARG A 143 -10.96 1.02 -22.23
CA ARG A 143 -10.15 2.16 -22.67
C ARG A 143 -9.56 1.80 -24.01
N TYR A 144 -9.95 2.54 -25.02
CA TYR A 144 -9.32 2.43 -26.34
C TYR A 144 -7.99 3.18 -26.31
N SER A 145 -6.94 2.61 -26.91
CA SER A 145 -5.68 3.33 -27.04
C SER A 145 -5.85 4.53 -27.97
N LYS A 146 -5.02 5.57 -27.81
CA LYS A 146 -5.04 6.73 -28.71
C LYS A 146 -4.88 6.33 -30.17
N ASP A 147 -4.04 5.33 -30.44
CA ASP A 147 -3.79 4.84 -31.79
C ASP A 147 -4.98 4.04 -32.35
N TYR A 148 -5.71 3.32 -31.49
CA TYR A 148 -6.95 2.66 -31.89
C TYR A 148 -8.05 3.67 -32.21
N LEU A 149 -8.22 4.71 -31.37
CA LEU A 149 -9.21 5.77 -31.59
C LEU A 149 -8.92 6.62 -32.84
N LYS A 150 -7.65 6.76 -33.22
CA LYS A 150 -7.28 7.41 -34.51
C LYS A 150 -7.78 6.59 -35.71
N LYS A 151 -7.73 5.26 -35.62
CA LYS A 151 -8.20 4.35 -36.67
C LYS A 151 -9.72 4.15 -36.65
N HIS A 152 -10.33 4.29 -35.47
CA HIS A 152 -11.76 4.09 -35.20
C HIS A 152 -12.35 5.30 -34.46
N PRO A 153 -12.51 6.45 -35.13
CA PRO A 153 -13.06 7.66 -34.51
C PRO A 153 -14.49 7.48 -33.98
N GLU A 154 -15.28 6.56 -34.55
CA GLU A 154 -16.62 6.16 -34.13
C GLU A 154 -16.68 5.48 -32.75
N MET A 155 -15.52 5.08 -32.22
CA MET A 155 -15.40 4.41 -30.91
C MET A 155 -15.09 5.39 -29.78
N LYS A 156 -14.86 6.67 -30.09
CA LYS A 156 -14.62 7.73 -29.10
C LYS A 156 -15.87 7.96 -28.26
N GLY A 157 -15.76 7.91 -26.94
CA GLY A 157 -16.87 8.13 -25.99
C GLY A 157 -17.76 6.90 -25.73
N LYS A 158 -17.73 5.87 -26.59
CA LYS A 158 -18.44 4.59 -26.34
C LYS A 158 -17.87 3.84 -25.13
N ASP A 159 -16.61 4.08 -24.80
CA ASP A 159 -15.95 3.57 -23.61
C ASP A 159 -16.53 4.17 -22.32
N VAL A 160 -16.75 5.48 -22.29
CA VAL A 160 -17.42 6.18 -21.18
C VAL A 160 -18.83 5.64 -21.01
N GLU A 161 -19.61 5.50 -22.09
CA GLU A 161 -20.99 5.02 -22.03
C GLU A 161 -21.09 3.56 -21.55
N THR A 162 -20.26 2.67 -22.10
CA THR A 162 -20.21 1.25 -21.66
C THR A 162 -19.88 1.16 -20.18
N THR A 163 -18.94 2.00 -19.73
CA THR A 163 -18.52 2.01 -18.33
C THR A 163 -19.60 2.61 -17.44
N ARG A 164 -20.29 3.67 -17.87
CA ARG A 164 -21.44 4.26 -17.19
C ARG A 164 -22.55 3.22 -16.98
N LYS A 165 -22.90 2.44 -18.02
CA LYS A 165 -23.82 1.30 -17.92
C LYS A 165 -23.38 0.26 -16.89
N SER A 166 -22.08 -0.05 -16.83
CA SER A 166 -21.55 -0.99 -15.82
C SER A 166 -21.66 -0.46 -14.38
N CYS A 167 -21.67 0.86 -14.21
CA CYS A 167 -21.78 1.54 -12.92
C CYS A 167 -23.22 1.90 -12.51
N GLU A 168 -24.22 1.75 -13.38
CA GLU A 168 -25.62 2.09 -13.06
C GLU A 168 -26.15 1.36 -11.83
N LYS A 169 -25.74 0.09 -11.64
CA LYS A 169 -26.10 -0.70 -10.47
C LYS A 169 -25.56 -0.12 -9.17
N PHE A 170 -24.49 0.68 -9.21
CA PHE A 170 -23.94 1.31 -8.01
C PHE A 170 -24.76 2.51 -7.57
N LYS A 171 -25.70 3.02 -8.37
CA LYS A 171 -26.63 4.07 -7.90
C LYS A 171 -27.48 3.60 -6.73
N THR A 172 -27.77 2.31 -6.65
CA THR A 172 -28.64 1.71 -5.63
C THR A 172 -27.91 0.76 -4.68
N ILE A 173 -26.66 0.40 -4.99
CA ILE A 173 -25.85 -0.54 -4.20
C ILE A 173 -24.60 0.17 -3.65
N PRO A 174 -24.49 0.33 -2.32
CA PRO A 174 -23.30 0.88 -1.66
C PRO A 174 -22.02 0.24 -2.18
N THR A 175 -21.09 1.07 -2.65
CA THR A 175 -19.85 0.62 -3.29
C THR A 175 -18.69 1.54 -2.95
N SER A 176 -17.52 0.96 -2.68
CA SER A 176 -16.26 1.68 -2.52
C SER A 176 -15.39 1.45 -3.74
N ILE A 177 -14.99 2.51 -4.44
CA ILE A 177 -14.08 2.42 -5.59
C ILE A 177 -12.67 2.80 -5.16
N ILE A 178 -11.74 1.86 -5.25
CA ILE A 178 -10.31 2.10 -4.99
C ILE A 178 -9.58 2.52 -6.28
N ASN A 179 -8.73 3.53 -6.16
CA ASN A 179 -7.87 3.96 -7.26
C ASN A 179 -6.43 4.26 -6.81
N PHE A 180 -5.49 3.41 -7.26
CA PHE A 180 -4.06 3.65 -7.10
C PHE A 180 -3.58 4.63 -8.18
N CYS A 181 -3.57 5.91 -7.85
CA CYS A 181 -3.37 6.98 -8.83
C CYS A 181 -1.94 6.99 -9.42
N GLU A 182 -0.96 6.45 -8.69
CA GLU A 182 0.40 6.25 -9.17
C GLU A 182 0.47 5.27 -10.36
N GLY A 183 -0.54 4.38 -10.47
CA GLY A 183 -0.68 3.37 -11.51
C GLY A 183 0.32 2.21 -11.42
N THR A 184 1.42 2.38 -10.70
CA THR A 184 2.38 1.30 -10.37
C THR A 184 2.91 1.49 -8.95
N ARG A 185 3.41 0.40 -8.36
CA ARG A 185 4.05 0.45 -7.04
C ARG A 185 5.27 1.35 -7.05
N PHE A 186 5.39 2.15 -6.01
CA PHE A 186 6.53 3.01 -5.73
C PHE A 186 7.82 2.20 -5.67
N THR A 187 8.83 2.68 -6.38
CA THR A 187 10.23 2.32 -6.16
C THR A 187 11.05 3.60 -6.28
N LYS A 188 12.18 3.67 -5.57
CA LYS A 188 13.08 4.83 -5.65
C LYS A 188 13.57 5.07 -7.08
N GLU A 189 13.85 4.00 -7.82
CA GLU A 189 14.22 4.05 -9.23
C GLU A 189 13.14 4.73 -10.11
N LYS A 190 11.87 4.33 -9.98
CA LYS A 190 10.77 4.94 -10.73
C LYS A 190 10.54 6.40 -10.33
N ASN A 191 10.68 6.68 -9.04
CA ASN A 191 10.55 8.04 -8.51
C ASN A 191 11.60 8.99 -9.12
N LEU A 192 12.86 8.54 -9.21
CA LEU A 192 13.94 9.27 -9.88
C LEU A 192 13.71 9.36 -11.40
N LYS A 193 13.35 8.25 -12.06
CA LYS A 193 13.14 8.19 -13.52
C LYS A 193 12.07 9.16 -14.01
N GLN A 194 11.00 9.37 -13.24
CA GLN A 194 9.95 10.31 -13.61
C GLN A 194 10.21 11.76 -13.14
N SER A 195 11.32 12.00 -12.42
CA SER A 195 11.60 13.26 -11.71
C SER A 195 10.39 13.69 -10.87
N SER A 196 9.99 12.81 -9.94
CA SER A 196 8.86 13.09 -9.04
C SER A 196 9.16 14.30 -8.17
N PRO A 197 8.22 15.24 -7.99
CA PRO A 197 8.37 16.31 -7.01
C PRO A 197 8.16 15.78 -5.57
N PHE A 198 7.61 14.58 -5.42
CA PHE A 198 7.33 13.93 -4.13
C PHE A 198 8.48 12.99 -3.74
N LYS A 199 8.87 13.01 -2.46
CA LYS A 199 10.02 12.24 -1.97
C LYS A 199 9.70 10.75 -1.76
N PHE A 200 8.46 10.42 -1.40
CA PHE A 200 8.01 9.08 -1.02
C PHE A 200 6.88 8.53 -1.90
N LEU A 201 6.46 9.29 -2.91
CA LEU A 201 5.35 8.95 -3.80
C LEU A 201 5.75 9.08 -5.28
N LEU A 202 5.06 8.35 -6.16
CA LEU A 202 5.11 8.62 -7.59
C LEU A 202 4.13 9.73 -8.01
N LYS A 203 4.35 10.31 -9.19
CA LYS A 203 3.44 11.31 -9.76
C LYS A 203 2.03 10.70 -9.95
N PRO A 204 0.96 11.32 -9.41
CA PRO A 204 -0.39 10.80 -9.58
C PRO A 204 -0.88 11.00 -11.02
N LYS A 205 -1.68 10.05 -11.50
CA LYS A 205 -2.35 10.11 -12.80
C LYS A 205 -3.83 10.43 -12.60
N ALA A 206 -4.21 11.67 -12.88
CA ALA A 206 -5.57 12.18 -12.67
C ALA A 206 -6.66 11.48 -13.49
N GLY A 207 -6.35 11.04 -14.72
CA GLY A 207 -7.38 10.53 -15.65
C GLY A 207 -8.14 9.29 -15.15
N GLY A 208 -7.57 8.50 -14.24
CA GLY A 208 -8.31 7.43 -13.56
C GLY A 208 -9.40 7.97 -12.64
N ILE A 209 -9.04 8.91 -11.77
CA ILE A 209 -9.94 9.44 -10.73
C ILE A 209 -11.01 10.33 -11.36
N ALA A 210 -10.58 11.22 -12.27
CA ALA A 210 -11.49 12.14 -12.94
C ALA A 210 -12.61 11.40 -13.66
N PHE A 211 -12.29 10.27 -14.29
CA PHE A 211 -13.27 9.40 -14.92
C PHE A 211 -14.26 8.76 -13.93
N VAL A 212 -13.80 8.38 -12.73
CA VAL A 212 -14.71 7.86 -11.69
C VAL A 212 -15.65 8.96 -11.20
N LEU A 213 -15.12 10.16 -10.95
CA LEU A 213 -15.91 11.31 -10.50
C LEU A 213 -16.90 11.79 -11.57
N GLU A 214 -16.53 11.76 -12.84
CA GLU A 214 -17.44 12.08 -13.95
C GLU A 214 -18.61 11.08 -14.06
N ILE A 215 -18.39 9.80 -13.76
CA ILE A 215 -19.43 8.76 -13.87
C ILE A 215 -20.25 8.63 -12.58
N MET A 216 -19.62 8.79 -11.43
CA MET A 216 -20.19 8.43 -10.13
C MET A 216 -20.30 9.61 -9.15
N GLY A 217 -19.88 10.81 -9.53
CA GLY A 217 -19.83 11.99 -8.66
C GLY A 217 -21.14 12.29 -7.94
N ASP A 218 -22.28 12.09 -8.60
CA ASP A 218 -23.61 12.34 -8.04
C ASP A 218 -24.00 11.40 -6.88
N TYR A 219 -23.32 10.26 -6.75
CA TYR A 219 -23.63 9.22 -5.74
C TYR A 219 -22.49 8.98 -4.76
N LEU A 220 -21.28 9.42 -5.09
CA LEU A 220 -20.14 9.33 -4.18
C LEU A 220 -20.34 10.34 -3.05
N HIS A 221 -20.43 9.83 -1.82
CA HIS A 221 -20.68 10.68 -0.67
C HIS A 221 -19.39 11.36 -0.22
N GLN A 222 -18.29 10.59 -0.17
CA GLN A 222 -17.03 11.05 0.40
C GLN A 222 -15.83 10.43 -0.31
N LEU A 223 -14.73 11.17 -0.29
CA LEU A 223 -13.41 10.72 -0.69
C LEU A 223 -12.66 10.24 0.55
N LEU A 224 -12.21 9.00 0.52
CA LEU A 224 -11.41 8.39 1.59
C LEU A 224 -9.94 8.39 1.18
N ASP A 225 -9.21 9.36 1.70
CA ASP A 225 -7.79 9.54 1.46
C ASP A 225 -6.98 8.60 2.36
N VAL A 226 -6.21 7.67 1.78
CA VAL A 226 -5.48 6.65 2.56
C VAL A 226 -3.98 6.74 2.34
N THR A 227 -3.21 6.71 3.41
CA THR A 227 -1.75 6.74 3.36
C THR A 227 -1.17 5.52 4.07
N LEU A 228 -0.65 4.59 3.28
CA LEU A 228 0.07 3.40 3.71
C LEU A 228 1.53 3.75 3.98
N ILE A 229 1.97 3.55 5.21
CA ILE A 229 3.32 3.87 5.67
C ILE A 229 3.97 2.58 6.14
N TYR A 230 4.85 2.08 5.28
CA TYR A 230 5.64 0.88 5.52
C TYR A 230 6.88 1.18 6.36
N PRO A 231 7.36 0.21 7.16
CA PRO A 231 8.65 0.34 7.81
C PRO A 231 9.75 0.61 6.77
N PRO A 232 10.80 1.37 7.15
CA PRO A 232 11.90 1.65 6.26
C PRO A 232 12.50 0.39 5.62
N GLY A 233 12.78 0.44 4.32
CA GLY A 233 13.35 -0.71 3.58
C GLY A 233 12.46 -1.96 3.51
N GLN A 234 11.20 -1.88 3.97
CA GLN A 234 10.31 -3.03 4.08
C GLN A 234 8.99 -2.80 3.35
N ALA A 235 9.01 -2.77 2.02
CA ALA A 235 7.80 -2.72 1.18
C ALA A 235 7.67 -3.95 0.26
N SER A 236 8.57 -4.94 0.37
CA SER A 236 8.51 -6.14 -0.46
C SER A 236 7.36 -7.06 -0.05
N ALA A 237 6.69 -7.64 -1.04
CA ALA A 237 5.70 -8.69 -0.85
C ALA A 237 6.30 -9.87 -0.06
N TRP A 238 7.55 -10.23 -0.34
CA TRP A 238 8.21 -11.35 0.34
C TRP A 238 8.47 -11.04 1.81
N GLN A 239 8.86 -9.81 2.15
CA GLN A 239 9.06 -9.39 3.54
C GLN A 239 7.74 -9.41 4.34
N PHE A 240 6.62 -9.07 3.68
CA PHE A 240 5.28 -9.21 4.26
C PHE A 240 4.94 -10.68 4.53
N LEU A 241 5.11 -11.56 3.53
CA LEU A 241 4.82 -13.00 3.66
C LEU A 241 5.70 -13.68 4.71
N CYS A 242 7.01 -13.45 4.64
CA CYS A 242 7.99 -13.93 5.61
C CYS A 242 7.85 -13.30 6.98
N GLY A 243 7.02 -12.26 7.15
CA GLY A 243 6.73 -11.56 8.40
C GLY A 243 7.90 -10.86 9.07
N THR A 244 8.87 -10.43 8.26
CA THR A 244 9.92 -9.50 8.68
C THR A 244 9.36 -8.09 8.83
N MET A 245 8.32 -7.78 8.07
CA MET A 245 7.48 -6.59 8.24
C MET A 245 6.62 -6.70 9.50
N LYS A 246 6.81 -5.81 10.47
CA LYS A 246 6.16 -5.92 11.79
C LYS A 246 4.98 -5.00 11.99
N CYS A 247 5.10 -3.73 11.60
CA CYS A 247 4.05 -2.75 11.83
C CYS A 247 3.87 -1.89 10.59
N ILE A 248 2.66 -1.82 10.06
CA ILE A 248 2.31 -0.92 8.97
C ILE A 248 1.35 0.11 9.52
N THR A 249 1.66 1.38 9.34
CA THR A 249 0.74 2.44 9.74
C THR A 249 -0.15 2.80 8.57
N VAL A 250 -1.46 2.87 8.81
CA VAL A 250 -2.47 3.24 7.84
C VAL A 250 -3.17 4.48 8.36
N LYS A 251 -2.90 5.62 7.73
CA LYS A 251 -3.55 6.89 8.04
C LYS A 251 -4.69 7.16 7.09
N THR A 252 -5.80 7.68 7.60
CA THR A 252 -7.01 7.92 6.82
C THR A 252 -7.52 9.33 7.04
N ARG A 253 -8.01 9.98 5.98
CA ARG A 253 -8.73 11.24 6.06
C ARG A 253 -9.99 11.15 5.22
N LEU A 254 -11.10 11.59 5.78
CA LEU A 254 -12.37 11.64 5.10
C LEU A 254 -12.59 13.05 4.58
N LEU A 255 -12.70 13.19 3.25
CA LEU A 255 -12.77 14.47 2.57
C LEU A 255 -14.10 14.58 1.82
N PRO A 256 -14.76 15.76 1.83
CA PRO A 256 -15.93 16.00 1.00
C PRO A 256 -15.54 16.03 -0.48
N ILE A 257 -16.46 15.61 -1.35
CA ILE A 257 -16.29 15.77 -2.79
C ILE A 257 -16.89 17.12 -3.16
N HIS A 258 -16.02 18.10 -3.41
CA HIS A 258 -16.45 19.44 -3.81
C HIS A 258 -17.01 19.42 -5.25
N PRO A 259 -18.05 20.23 -5.56
CA PRO A 259 -18.61 20.33 -6.91
C PRO A 259 -17.57 20.68 -7.98
N GLU A 260 -16.52 21.42 -7.61
CA GLU A 260 -15.39 21.76 -8.49
C GLU A 260 -14.58 20.55 -8.98
N LEU A 261 -14.75 19.38 -8.36
CA LEU A 261 -14.13 18.12 -8.77
C LEU A 261 -14.99 17.34 -9.78
N LEU A 262 -16.20 17.81 -10.08
CA LEU A 262 -17.14 17.19 -10.99
C LEU A 262 -17.13 17.97 -12.31
N GLY A 263 -16.58 17.37 -13.37
CA GLY A 263 -16.44 18.04 -14.66
C GLY A 263 -15.79 17.17 -15.74
N ASN A 264 -15.70 17.71 -16.95
CA ASN A 264 -15.17 16.99 -18.11
C ASN A 264 -13.64 17.15 -18.22
N TYR A 265 -12.90 16.19 -17.68
CA TYR A 265 -11.43 16.22 -17.66
C TYR A 265 -10.78 16.17 -19.05
N GLU A 266 -11.41 15.49 -20.01
CA GLU A 266 -10.85 15.31 -21.34
C GLU A 266 -10.96 16.58 -22.18
N ASN A 267 -12.12 17.24 -22.17
CA ASN A 267 -12.43 18.32 -23.10
C ASN A 267 -12.29 19.72 -22.48
N ASP A 268 -12.36 19.86 -21.15
CA ASP A 268 -12.20 21.15 -20.47
C ASP A 268 -10.77 21.34 -19.93
N ILE A 269 -10.03 22.25 -20.56
CA ILE A 269 -8.64 22.56 -20.20
C ILE A 269 -8.56 23.25 -18.82
N LYS A 270 -9.48 24.16 -18.50
CA LYS A 270 -9.48 24.90 -17.24
C LYS A 270 -9.78 23.94 -16.08
N PHE A 271 -10.82 23.14 -16.21
CA PHE A 271 -11.15 22.10 -15.23
C PHE A 271 -9.97 21.12 -15.05
N ARG A 272 -9.35 20.67 -16.13
CA ARG A 272 -8.18 19.77 -16.06
C ARG A 272 -7.03 20.36 -15.25
N GLN A 273 -6.74 21.65 -15.41
CA GLN A 273 -5.69 22.33 -14.65
C GLN A 273 -6.06 22.43 -13.16
N THR A 274 -7.29 22.84 -12.83
CA THR A 274 -7.80 22.89 -11.45
C THR A 274 -7.76 21.52 -10.79
N PHE A 275 -8.23 20.47 -11.49
CA PHE A 275 -8.24 19.10 -10.99
C PHE A 275 -6.83 18.56 -10.75
N GLN A 276 -5.89 18.84 -11.66
CA GLN A 276 -4.48 18.45 -11.47
C GLN A 276 -3.84 19.17 -10.30
N LYS A 277 -4.14 20.46 -10.11
CA LYS A 277 -3.68 21.23 -8.96
C LYS A 277 -4.17 20.61 -7.66
N TRP A 278 -5.48 20.38 -7.53
CA TRP A 278 -6.09 19.71 -6.37
C TRP A 278 -5.45 18.35 -6.08
N LEU A 279 -5.27 17.51 -7.11
CA LEU A 279 -4.69 16.18 -6.93
C LEU A 279 -3.23 16.25 -6.47
N ASN A 280 -2.46 17.21 -6.98
CA ASN A 280 -1.08 17.42 -6.55
C ASN A 280 -1.01 17.93 -5.11
N GLU A 281 -1.91 18.82 -4.69
CA GLU A 281 -2.01 19.29 -3.30
C GLU A 281 -2.30 18.13 -2.35
N LEU A 282 -3.28 17.27 -2.69
CA LEU A 282 -3.56 16.04 -1.94
C LEU A 282 -2.31 15.15 -1.83
N TRP A 283 -1.53 15.02 -2.92
CA TRP A 283 -0.29 14.25 -2.92
C TRP A 283 0.83 14.88 -2.08
N TYR A 284 0.96 16.21 -2.08
CA TYR A 284 1.92 16.91 -1.22
C TYR A 284 1.61 16.69 0.26
N GLU A 285 0.33 16.76 0.64
CA GLU A 285 -0.09 16.49 2.01
C GLU A 285 0.23 15.05 2.44
N LYS A 286 0.00 14.07 1.56
CA LYS A 286 0.39 12.67 1.80
C LYS A 286 1.89 12.52 1.96
N ASP A 287 2.69 13.13 1.07
CA ASP A 287 4.15 13.04 1.12
C ASP A 287 4.69 13.65 2.42
N ASN A 288 4.14 14.79 2.83
CA ASN A 288 4.46 15.46 4.09
C ASN A 288 4.01 14.65 5.32
N LEU A 289 2.87 13.95 5.25
CA LEU A 289 2.46 13.02 6.30
C LEU A 289 3.44 11.86 6.43
N ILE A 290 3.86 11.25 5.32
CA ILE A 290 4.86 10.18 5.32
C ILE A 290 6.18 10.70 5.92
N LEU A 291 6.60 11.91 5.55
CA LEU A 291 7.80 12.54 6.09
C LEU A 291 7.70 12.68 7.61
N ARG A 292 6.62 13.30 8.12
CA ARG A 292 6.40 13.51 9.57
C ARG A 292 6.40 12.18 10.32
N MET A 293 5.69 11.17 9.83
CA MET A 293 5.63 9.86 10.46
C MET A 293 7.00 9.16 10.48
N LYS A 294 7.81 9.31 9.42
CA LYS A 294 9.19 8.79 9.38
C LYS A 294 10.14 9.56 10.29
N GLN A 295 9.85 10.82 10.62
CA GLN A 295 10.62 11.63 11.57
C GLN A 295 10.28 11.32 13.04
N THR A 296 9.04 10.91 13.33
CA THR A 296 8.59 10.68 14.71
C THR A 296 8.66 9.22 15.16
N THR A 297 8.65 8.26 14.23
CA THR A 297 8.68 6.82 14.58
C THR A 297 10.13 6.36 14.78
N PRO A 298 10.56 6.02 16.01
CA PRO A 298 11.87 5.45 16.23
C PRO A 298 11.93 4.04 15.67
N VAL A 299 13.04 3.71 15.02
CA VAL A 299 13.39 2.37 14.56
C VAL A 299 14.78 2.03 15.08
N CYS A 300 15.02 0.76 15.36
CA CYS A 300 16.33 0.27 15.81
C CYS A 300 17.02 -0.46 14.66
N LYS A 301 18.28 -0.14 14.42
CA LYS A 301 19.14 -0.80 13.44
C LYS A 301 20.36 -1.39 14.13
N HIS A 302 20.74 -2.56 13.65
CA HIS A 302 21.98 -3.25 13.96
C HIS A 302 22.97 -3.00 12.83
N TYR A 303 24.18 -2.60 13.17
CA TYR A 303 25.25 -2.38 12.21
C TYR A 303 26.47 -3.24 12.55
N LEU A 304 27.06 -3.82 11.51
CA LEU A 304 28.34 -4.52 11.58
C LEU A 304 29.33 -3.82 10.65
N ILE A 305 30.43 -3.33 11.23
CA ILE A 305 31.42 -2.51 10.53
C ILE A 305 32.72 -3.29 10.44
N SER A 306 33.25 -3.41 9.22
CA SER A 306 34.52 -4.08 8.93
C SER A 306 35.57 -3.10 8.40
N GLY A 307 36.84 -3.51 8.47
CA GLY A 307 38.02 -2.74 8.06
C GLY A 307 38.93 -2.38 9.23
N LYS A 308 39.73 -1.32 9.08
CA LYS A 308 40.56 -0.79 10.17
C LYS A 308 39.71 0.06 11.11
N VAL A 309 39.01 -0.59 12.04
CA VAL A 309 38.03 0.03 12.94
C VAL A 309 38.30 -0.18 14.43
N GLN A 310 39.34 -0.94 14.78
CA GLN A 310 39.83 -1.06 16.16
C GLN A 310 41.19 -0.37 16.33
N GLY A 311 41.51 0.07 17.55
CA GLY A 311 42.72 0.85 17.85
C GLY A 311 42.72 2.28 17.28
N VAL A 312 41.60 2.74 16.72
CA VAL A 312 41.47 4.02 16.00
C VAL A 312 40.40 4.95 16.59
N TRP A 313 40.03 4.73 17.86
CA TRP A 313 38.99 5.51 18.56
C TRP A 313 37.59 5.45 17.93
N TYR A 314 37.31 4.40 17.15
CA TYR A 314 36.05 4.26 16.42
C TYR A 314 34.81 4.25 17.34
N ARG A 315 34.84 3.52 18.46
CA ARG A 315 33.71 3.47 19.42
C ARG A 315 33.40 4.85 20.00
N ALA A 316 34.42 5.61 20.40
CA ALA A 316 34.26 6.98 20.91
C ALA A 316 33.73 7.93 19.82
N PHE A 317 34.19 7.78 18.58
CA PHE A 317 33.65 8.50 17.44
C PHE A 317 32.15 8.19 17.24
N VAL A 318 31.77 6.91 17.25
CA VAL A 318 30.37 6.47 17.12
C VAL A 318 29.51 7.06 18.23
N GLU A 319 29.93 6.95 19.48
CA GLU A 319 29.22 7.50 20.63
C GLU A 319 29.03 9.02 20.51
N LYS A 320 30.09 9.76 20.11
CA LYS A 320 30.00 11.20 19.86
C LYS A 320 28.99 11.54 18.77
N GLN A 321 29.00 10.82 17.65
CA GLN A 321 28.05 11.03 16.56
C GLN A 321 26.62 10.67 16.95
N ALA A 322 26.44 9.63 17.78
CA ALA A 322 25.15 9.20 18.31
C ALA A 322 24.56 10.25 19.26
N LYS A 323 25.34 10.71 20.25
CA LYS A 323 24.94 11.76 21.21
C LYS A 323 24.56 13.06 20.50
N LYS A 324 25.35 13.50 19.52
CA LYS A 324 25.05 14.72 18.72
C LYS A 324 23.69 14.66 18.02
N ARG A 325 23.23 13.45 17.67
CA ARG A 325 21.98 13.20 16.93
C ARG A 325 20.84 12.65 17.80
N LYS A 326 21.02 12.59 19.13
CA LYS A 326 20.05 12.03 20.07
C LYS A 326 19.66 10.59 19.73
N ILE A 327 20.63 9.79 19.28
CA ILE A 327 20.46 8.36 19.01
C ILE A 327 20.70 7.61 20.33
N THR A 328 19.87 6.60 20.62
CA THR A 328 20.05 5.71 21.77
C THR A 328 20.52 4.33 21.29
N GLY A 329 21.14 3.53 22.16
CA GLY A 329 21.70 2.23 21.79
C GLY A 329 23.05 1.95 22.42
N TRP A 330 23.94 1.28 21.69
CA TRP A 330 25.28 0.96 22.16
C TRP A 330 26.24 0.62 21.02
N VAL A 331 27.55 0.64 21.31
CA VAL A 331 28.60 0.19 20.40
C VAL A 331 29.62 -0.69 21.14
N ARG A 332 30.09 -1.78 20.52
CA ARG A 332 31.14 -2.66 21.07
C ARG A 332 32.12 -3.15 20.02
N ASN A 333 33.31 -3.52 20.48
CA ASN A 333 34.28 -4.24 19.64
C ASN A 333 33.98 -5.73 19.68
N LEU A 334 34.12 -6.40 18.54
CA LEU A 334 34.05 -7.85 18.45
C LEU A 334 35.48 -8.46 18.42
N PRO A 335 35.65 -9.70 18.91
CA PRO A 335 36.95 -10.39 18.87
C PRO A 335 37.50 -10.62 17.46
N ASP A 336 36.63 -10.61 16.45
CA ASP A 336 37.00 -10.80 15.03
C ASP A 336 37.50 -9.52 14.35
N GLY A 337 37.71 -8.43 15.10
CA GLY A 337 38.17 -7.15 14.59
C GLY A 337 37.07 -6.20 14.11
N ARG A 338 35.81 -6.65 14.02
CA ARG A 338 34.68 -5.77 13.65
C ARG A 338 34.20 -4.91 14.80
N VAL A 339 33.39 -3.89 14.46
CA VAL A 339 32.62 -3.10 15.42
C VAL A 339 31.14 -3.39 15.21
N GLU A 340 30.43 -3.62 16.31
CA GLU A 340 29.00 -3.87 16.31
C GLU A 340 28.28 -2.71 16.99
N ILE A 341 27.20 -2.22 16.35
CA ILE A 341 26.41 -1.09 16.85
C ILE A 341 24.94 -1.48 16.85
N VAL A 342 24.25 -1.13 17.92
CA VAL A 342 22.78 -1.01 17.91
C VAL A 342 22.44 0.45 18.08
N ALA A 343 21.60 0.99 17.21
CA ALA A 343 21.20 2.38 17.24
C ALA A 343 19.69 2.51 16.98
N CYS A 344 19.01 3.23 17.85
CA CYS A 344 17.59 3.52 17.78
C CYS A 344 17.36 5.03 17.67
N ALA A 345 16.71 5.43 16.59
CA ALA A 345 16.27 6.80 16.33
C ALA A 345 15.27 6.79 15.17
N CYS A 346 14.76 7.95 14.76
CA CYS A 346 13.95 7.99 13.54
C CYS A 346 14.79 7.65 12.30
N GLU A 347 14.16 7.09 11.27
CA GLU A 347 14.85 6.52 10.12
C GLU A 347 15.76 7.53 9.40
N ILE A 348 15.36 8.79 9.37
CA ILE A 348 16.12 9.87 8.72
C ILE A 348 17.42 10.12 9.47
N ILE A 349 17.37 10.17 10.80
CA ILE A 349 18.56 10.31 11.66
C ILE A 349 19.48 9.11 11.47
N LEU A 350 18.95 7.88 11.41
CA LEU A 350 19.78 6.69 11.20
C LEU A 350 20.38 6.61 9.79
N SER A 351 19.67 7.11 8.79
CA SER A 351 20.18 7.21 7.42
C SER A 351 21.35 8.20 7.33
N GLU A 352 21.24 9.34 8.02
CA GLU A 352 22.34 10.30 8.15
C GLU A 352 23.49 9.70 8.99
N PHE A 353 23.18 9.04 10.11
CA PHE A 353 24.17 8.39 10.97
C PHE A 353 25.02 7.37 10.20
N LYS A 354 24.41 6.59 9.31
CA LYS A 354 25.10 5.62 8.46
C LYS A 354 26.20 6.28 7.60
N THR A 355 26.02 7.51 7.13
CA THR A 355 27.07 8.18 6.34
C THR A 355 28.31 8.48 7.21
N TYR A 356 28.13 8.79 8.50
CA TYR A 356 29.23 8.95 9.44
C TYR A 356 29.89 7.62 9.80
N LEU A 357 29.12 6.54 9.85
CA LEU A 357 29.70 5.20 10.02
C LEU A 357 30.63 4.84 8.86
N TYR A 358 30.30 5.20 7.62
CA TYR A 358 31.26 5.01 6.52
C TYR A 358 32.48 5.93 6.60
N ALA A 359 32.32 7.17 7.06
CA ALA A 359 33.43 8.12 7.16
C ALA A 359 34.45 7.71 8.24
N GLY A 360 33.97 7.32 9.43
CA GLY A 360 34.81 6.97 10.57
C GLY A 360 35.66 8.14 11.11
N PRO A 361 36.45 7.92 12.18
CA PRO A 361 37.49 8.85 12.62
C PRO A 361 38.70 8.85 11.66
N PRO A 362 39.60 9.87 11.70
CA PRO A 362 40.68 10.05 10.73
C PRO A 362 41.61 8.85 10.51
N LEU A 363 41.84 8.02 11.53
CA LEU A 363 42.72 6.85 11.45
C LEU A 363 41.99 5.56 11.01
N ALA A 364 40.66 5.60 10.91
CA ALA A 364 39.87 4.46 10.51
C ALA A 364 39.84 4.31 8.98
N ARG A 365 39.72 3.06 8.53
CA ARG A 365 39.44 2.73 7.14
C ARG A 365 38.29 1.73 7.12
N VAL A 366 37.08 2.23 6.87
CA VAL A 366 35.88 1.40 6.83
C VAL A 366 35.78 0.75 5.46
N GLU A 367 35.71 -0.58 5.45
CA GLU A 367 35.55 -1.37 4.23
C GLU A 367 34.07 -1.61 3.92
N ASN A 368 33.29 -1.96 4.94
CA ASN A 368 31.86 -2.21 4.80
C ASN A 368 31.08 -1.82 6.05
N VAL A 369 29.81 -1.46 5.84
CA VAL A 369 28.81 -1.24 6.89
C VAL A 369 27.58 -2.07 6.52
N GLU A 370 27.47 -3.24 7.12
CA GLU A 370 26.25 -4.05 7.05
C GLU A 370 25.19 -3.42 7.96
N GLU A 371 23.94 -3.38 7.50
CA GLU A 371 22.82 -2.88 8.31
C GLU A 371 21.66 -3.89 8.29
N GLU A 372 21.06 -4.12 9.44
CA GLU A 372 19.84 -4.89 9.59
C GLU A 372 18.86 -4.14 10.51
N ILE A 373 17.58 -4.11 10.16
CA ILE A 373 16.55 -3.53 11.04
C ILE A 373 16.23 -4.54 12.15
N ILE A 374 16.33 -4.10 13.40
CA ILE A 374 15.95 -4.90 14.55
C ILE A 374 14.43 -4.92 14.62
N SER A 375 13.86 -6.11 14.48
CA SER A 375 12.41 -6.29 14.34
C SER A 375 11.65 -6.16 15.67
N GLU A 376 12.35 -6.27 16.79
CA GLU A 376 11.78 -6.14 18.13
C GLU A 376 12.13 -4.77 18.71
N PRO A 377 11.15 -4.03 19.28
CA PRO A 377 11.42 -2.74 19.88
C PRO A 377 12.37 -2.93 21.06
N GLN A 378 13.55 -2.34 20.96
CA GLN A 378 14.50 -2.23 22.06
C GLN A 378 14.42 -0.81 22.60
N ILE A 379 14.25 -0.69 23.91
CA ILE A 379 14.21 0.61 24.58
C ILE A 379 15.60 0.85 25.15
N PHE A 380 16.23 1.91 24.68
CA PHE A 380 17.49 2.42 25.23
C PHE A 380 17.25 3.86 25.66
N ASN A 381 17.69 4.19 26.87
CA ASN A 381 17.60 5.56 27.41
C ASN A 381 18.83 6.39 27.03
N THR A 382 19.96 5.73 26.81
CA THR A 382 21.27 6.34 26.52
C THR A 382 21.93 5.65 25.33
N PHE A 383 23.10 6.15 24.92
CA PHE A 383 23.97 5.47 23.97
C PHE A 383 25.26 5.07 24.68
N ASP A 384 25.48 3.77 24.87
CA ASP A 384 26.51 3.26 25.76
C ASP A 384 27.71 2.66 25.02
N LEU A 385 28.91 2.84 25.57
CA LEU A 385 30.12 2.12 25.16
C LEU A 385 30.15 0.74 25.84
N ARG A 386 30.33 -0.32 25.06
CA ARG A 386 30.41 -1.71 25.54
C ARG A 386 31.71 -2.39 25.10
#